data_AF-A0A519L3B4-F1
#
_entry.id   AF-A0A519L3B4-F1
#
_cell.length_a   1.000
_cell.length_b   1.000
_cell.length_c   1.000
_cell.angle_alpha   90.00
_cell.angle_beta   90.00
_cell.angle_gamma   90.00
#
_symmetry.space_group_name_H-M   'P 1'
#
loop_
_entity.id
_entity.type
_entity.pdbx_description
1 polymer ?
#
loop_
_entity_poly.entity_id
_entity_poly.type
_entity_poly.pdbx_seq_one_letter_code
_entity_poly.pdbx_strand_id
1 'polypeptide(L)'
;MIAEQNQEVKIGKKIINIKEGDILHKNRESVEDINQIRMELGDYAFSAQYLQSPISVSGNILRREWIRYYDELPITNRIIQSWDTAIKATAISDYSVCTIWGECDDGYYLIDVIRNRYEYPELKKLVIDVADKYDATAILIEDKASGQSIIQDLRNTNLPIIPIKPIQDKITRFARITSFFESGKIFIPRKL
;
A
#
# COMPACT_ATOMS: atom_id res chain seq x y z
N MET A 1 -1.13 -15.83 19.66
CA MET A 1 0.21 -16.48 19.67
C MET A 1 0.00 -17.98 19.50
N ILE A 2 0.61 -18.58 18.48
CA ILE A 2 0.43 -20.00 18.08
C ILE A 2 1.77 -20.71 18.26
N ALA A 3 1.76 -21.95 18.73
CA ALA A 3 3.00 -22.73 18.87
C ALA A 3 3.51 -23.25 17.52
N GLU A 4 4.79 -22.99 17.21
CA GLU A 4 5.45 -23.35 15.94
C GLU A 4 5.99 -24.78 15.90
N GLN A 5 6.11 -25.44 17.05
CA GLN A 5 6.67 -26.78 17.16
C GLN A 5 6.16 -27.41 18.45
N ASN A 6 6.16 -28.75 18.48
CA ASN A 6 5.77 -29.49 19.67
C ASN A 6 6.70 -29.11 20.83
N GLN A 7 6.15 -28.46 21.84
CA GLN A 7 6.90 -28.00 22.99
C GLN A 7 6.25 -28.46 24.28
N GLU A 8 7.09 -28.97 25.18
CA GLU A 8 6.70 -29.38 26.51
C GLU A 8 7.07 -28.26 27.48
N VAL A 9 6.08 -27.49 27.91
CA VAL A 9 6.32 -26.35 28.81
C VAL A 9 5.92 -26.76 30.23
N LYS A 10 6.91 -26.72 31.13
CA LYS A 10 6.71 -27.02 32.54
C LYS A 10 6.33 -25.75 33.31
N ILE A 11 5.09 -25.67 33.76
CA ILE A 11 4.59 -24.57 34.60
C ILE A 11 4.33 -25.13 36.00
N GLY A 12 5.27 -24.88 36.92
CA GLY A 12 5.21 -25.43 38.28
C GLY A 12 5.33 -26.96 38.31
N LYS A 13 4.34 -27.65 38.88
CA LYS A 13 4.25 -29.12 38.92
C LYS A 13 3.51 -29.74 37.73
N LYS A 14 2.96 -28.93 36.82
CA LYS A 14 2.22 -29.40 35.65
C LYS A 14 3.08 -29.34 34.41
N ILE A 15 2.96 -30.37 33.59
CA ILE A 15 3.52 -30.46 32.25
C ILE A 15 2.39 -30.17 31.27
N ILE A 16 2.56 -29.17 30.41
CA ILE A 16 1.62 -28.83 29.35
C ILE A 16 2.28 -29.18 28.02
N ASN A 17 1.68 -30.12 27.32
CA ASN A 17 2.06 -30.49 25.96
C ASN A 17 1.34 -29.56 24.99
N ILE A 18 2.09 -28.71 24.31
CA ILE A 18 1.57 -27.77 23.33
C ILE A 18 1.98 -28.30 21.96
N LYS A 19 1.00 -28.60 21.11
CA LYS A 19 1.23 -29.09 19.75
C LYS A 19 1.42 -27.93 18.80
N GLU A 20 2.15 -28.18 17.72
CA GLU A 20 2.22 -27.25 16.59
C GLU A 20 0.82 -26.88 16.12
N GLY A 21 0.53 -25.57 16.04
CA GLY A 21 -0.80 -25.04 15.72
C GLY A 21 -1.70 -24.71 16.92
N ASP A 22 -1.31 -25.04 18.15
CA ASP A 22 -2.12 -24.72 19.34
C ASP A 22 -2.07 -23.23 19.68
N ILE A 23 -3.25 -22.64 19.90
CA ILE A 23 -3.41 -21.26 20.37
C ILE A 23 -3.05 -21.18 21.86
N LEU A 24 -2.02 -20.41 22.17
CA LEU A 24 -1.44 -20.27 23.51
C LEU A 24 -2.33 -19.49 24.49
N HIS A 25 -3.28 -18.70 23.98
CA HIS A 25 -4.26 -17.94 24.77
C HIS A 25 -5.69 -18.23 24.33
N LYS A 26 -6.25 -19.37 24.78
CA LYS A 26 -7.62 -19.82 24.45
C LYS A 26 -8.75 -18.86 24.88
N ASN A 27 -8.48 -17.86 25.71
CA ASN A 27 -9.50 -16.97 26.31
C ASN A 27 -9.56 -15.56 25.72
N ARG A 28 -8.93 -15.26 24.57
CA ARG A 28 -8.91 -13.89 24.02
C ARG A 28 -9.31 -13.72 22.56
N GLU A 29 -9.11 -14.70 21.68
CA GLU A 29 -9.39 -14.56 20.23
C GLU A 29 -9.87 -15.91 19.67
N SER A 30 -10.98 -15.92 18.91
CA SER A 30 -11.50 -17.12 18.26
C SER A 30 -10.71 -17.45 16.99
N VAL A 31 -10.76 -18.70 16.52
CA VAL A 31 -10.06 -19.13 15.28
C VAL A 31 -10.59 -18.37 14.06
N GLU A 32 -11.86 -18.01 14.10
CA GLU A 32 -12.57 -17.23 13.10
C GLU A 32 -12.03 -15.79 13.03
N ASP A 33 -11.83 -15.13 14.18
CA ASP A 33 -11.26 -13.78 14.24
C ASP A 33 -9.84 -13.75 13.66
N ILE A 34 -9.04 -14.78 13.97
CA ILE A 34 -7.66 -14.90 13.49
C ILE A 34 -7.60 -15.05 11.96
N ASN A 35 -8.51 -15.84 11.38
CA ASN A 35 -8.59 -15.99 9.92
C ASN A 35 -9.07 -14.71 9.23
N GLN A 36 -9.99 -13.98 9.87
CA GLN A 36 -10.47 -12.70 9.34
C GLN A 36 -9.38 -11.62 9.40
N ILE A 37 -8.66 -11.52 10.52
CA ILE A 37 -7.49 -10.66 10.66
C ILE A 37 -6.39 -11.05 9.65
N ARG A 38 -6.19 -12.34 9.39
CA ARG A 38 -5.25 -12.82 8.39
C ARG A 38 -5.65 -12.42 6.97
N MET A 39 -6.94 -12.50 6.63
CA MET A 39 -7.47 -12.02 5.35
C MET A 39 -7.34 -10.49 5.20
N GLU A 40 -7.54 -9.73 6.28
CA GLU A 40 -7.46 -8.27 6.27
C GLU A 40 -6.00 -7.76 6.21
N LEU A 41 -5.09 -8.40 6.93
CA LEU A 41 -3.68 -8.00 7.00
C LEU A 41 -2.83 -8.57 5.85
N GLY A 42 -3.25 -9.69 5.24
CA GLY A 42 -2.42 -10.46 4.31
C GLY A 42 -1.36 -11.29 5.02
N ASP A 43 -0.89 -12.35 4.37
CA ASP A 43 -0.05 -13.38 5.02
C ASP A 43 1.26 -12.82 5.58
N TYR A 44 1.81 -11.78 4.95
CA TYR A 44 3.06 -11.15 5.39
C TYR A 44 2.90 -10.32 6.67
N ALA A 45 1.90 -9.43 6.74
CA ALA A 45 1.69 -8.60 7.93
C ALA A 45 1.17 -9.42 9.12
N PHE A 46 0.37 -10.46 8.84
CA PHE A 46 -0.03 -11.44 9.86
C PHE A 46 1.18 -12.18 10.43
N SER A 47 2.09 -12.68 9.59
CA SER A 47 3.29 -13.40 10.05
C SER A 47 4.22 -12.52 10.89
N ALA A 48 4.42 -11.26 10.49
CA ALA A 48 5.26 -10.32 11.23
C ALA A 48 4.65 -9.89 12.59
N GLN A 49 3.34 -9.71 12.68
CA GLN A 49 2.68 -9.24 13.90
C GLN A 49 2.24 -10.37 14.86
N TYR A 50 1.84 -11.53 14.35
CA TYR A 50 1.24 -12.60 15.15
C TYR A 50 2.13 -13.81 15.40
N LEU A 51 3.15 -14.05 14.56
CA LEU A 51 4.00 -15.24 14.65
C LEU A 51 5.39 -14.99 15.26
N GLN A 52 5.80 -13.72 15.48
CA GLN A 52 7.16 -13.37 15.95
C GLN A 52 8.33 -13.99 15.16
N SER A 53 8.03 -14.57 13.99
CA SER A 53 8.98 -15.11 13.05
C SER A 53 8.98 -14.17 11.85
N PRO A 54 9.91 -13.21 11.78
CA PRO A 54 10.08 -12.43 10.56
C PRO A 54 10.50 -13.43 9.49
N ILE A 55 9.55 -13.85 8.65
CA ILE A 55 9.85 -14.49 7.37
C ILE A 55 10.93 -13.61 6.76
N SER A 56 12.11 -14.21 6.59
CA SER A 56 13.32 -13.52 6.22
C SER A 56 13.01 -12.51 5.10
N VAL A 57 13.38 -11.25 5.33
CA VAL A 57 13.22 -10.10 4.40
C VAL A 57 13.84 -10.37 3.01
N SER A 58 14.47 -11.53 2.82
CA SER A 58 14.98 -12.10 1.58
C SER A 58 13.91 -12.71 0.65
N GLY A 59 12.65 -12.84 1.06
CA GLY A 59 11.54 -13.25 0.19
C GLY A 59 10.89 -12.02 -0.48
N ASN A 60 10.65 -12.07 -1.79
CA ASN A 60 9.97 -11.00 -2.51
C ASN A 60 8.63 -10.66 -1.82
N ILE A 61 8.51 -9.44 -1.26
CA ILE A 61 7.31 -8.96 -0.56
C ILE A 61 6.06 -9.00 -1.46
N LEU A 62 6.27 -8.94 -2.78
CA LEU A 62 5.24 -9.11 -3.80
C LEU A 62 5.53 -10.36 -4.64
N ARG A 63 4.53 -11.23 -4.80
CA ARG A 63 4.62 -12.39 -5.68
C ARG A 63 4.10 -12.06 -7.08
N ARG A 64 4.74 -12.60 -8.13
CA ARG A 64 4.38 -12.30 -9.52
C ARG A 64 2.98 -12.80 -9.86
N GLU A 65 2.59 -13.94 -9.31
CA GLU A 65 1.27 -14.56 -9.48
C GLU A 65 0.10 -13.72 -8.91
N TRP A 66 0.40 -12.75 -8.04
CA TRP A 66 -0.60 -11.82 -7.50
C TRP A 66 -0.90 -10.65 -8.43
N ILE A 67 -0.05 -10.40 -9.43
CA ILE A 67 -0.25 -9.29 -10.37
C ILE A 67 -1.37 -9.68 -11.34
N ARG A 68 -2.48 -8.93 -11.30
CA ARG A 68 -3.57 -9.07 -12.25
C ARG A 68 -3.40 -8.07 -13.38
N TYR A 69 -3.74 -8.50 -14.59
CA TYR A 69 -3.70 -7.65 -15.77
C TYR A 69 -5.10 -7.46 -16.34
N TYR A 70 -5.34 -6.28 -16.90
CA TYR A 70 -6.57 -5.97 -17.64
C TYR A 70 -6.24 -5.47 -19.04
N ASP A 71 -7.19 -5.64 -19.95
CA ASP A 71 -7.09 -5.21 -21.35
C ASP A 71 -8.00 -4.01 -21.65
N GLU A 72 -9.18 -3.96 -21.03
CA GLU A 72 -10.13 -2.84 -21.11
C GLU A 72 -10.45 -2.32 -19.69
N LEU A 73 -10.44 -0.99 -19.51
CA LEU A 73 -10.72 -0.37 -18.22
C LEU A 73 -12.23 -0.45 -17.92
N PRO A 74 -12.65 -0.95 -16.74
CA PRO A 74 -14.06 -0.94 -16.33
C PRO A 74 -14.56 0.49 -16.06
N ILE A 75 -15.86 0.61 -15.78
CA ILE A 75 -16.43 1.87 -15.29
C ILE A 75 -15.82 2.18 -13.93
N THR A 76 -15.20 3.35 -13.81
CA THR A 76 -14.58 3.83 -12.57
C THR A 76 -15.57 4.63 -11.74
N ASN A 77 -15.64 4.34 -10.44
CA ASN A 77 -16.43 5.12 -9.49
C ASN A 77 -15.67 6.38 -9.05
N ARG A 78 -14.33 6.26 -8.91
CA ARG A 78 -13.43 7.34 -8.52
C ARG A 78 -12.15 7.27 -9.33
N ILE A 79 -11.58 8.44 -9.62
CA ILE A 79 -10.24 8.57 -10.17
C ILE A 79 -9.35 9.22 -9.12
N ILE A 80 -8.23 8.56 -8.82
CA ILE A 80 -7.26 8.99 -7.83
C ILE A 80 -5.91 9.23 -8.51
N GLN A 81 -5.28 10.35 -8.19
CA GLN A 81 -3.90 10.64 -8.57
C GLN A 81 -3.02 10.51 -7.36
N SER A 82 -1.89 9.81 -7.48
CA SER A 82 -0.90 9.71 -6.42
C SER A 82 0.44 10.21 -6.91
N TRP A 83 0.89 11.31 -6.32
CA TRP A 83 2.13 12.01 -6.64
C TRP A 83 3.25 11.67 -5.65
N ASP A 84 4.33 11.11 -6.19
CA ASP A 84 5.64 11.04 -5.55
C ASP A 84 6.52 12.14 -6.15
N THR A 85 6.68 13.23 -5.40
CA THR A 85 7.35 14.44 -5.88
C THR A 85 8.82 14.44 -5.51
N ALA A 86 9.67 14.71 -6.50
CA ALA A 86 11.11 14.79 -6.32
C ALA A 86 11.57 15.87 -5.33
N ILE A 87 12.70 15.62 -4.66
CA ILE A 87 13.46 16.64 -3.93
C ILE A 87 14.35 17.39 -4.92
N LYS A 88 14.25 18.71 -4.95
CA LYS A 88 15.30 19.55 -5.54
C LYS A 88 16.46 19.65 -4.56
N ALA A 89 17.47 18.79 -4.70
CA ALA A 89 18.71 18.93 -3.92
C ALA A 89 19.97 19.06 -4.78
N THR A 90 19.92 18.88 -6.10
CA THR A 90 21.11 18.98 -6.99
C THR A 90 20.78 19.48 -8.39
N ALA A 91 21.81 19.81 -9.18
CA ALA A 91 21.74 20.39 -10.52
C ALA A 91 21.04 19.52 -11.59
N ILE A 92 20.58 18.32 -11.21
CA ILE A 92 19.76 17.42 -12.01
C ILE A 92 18.51 17.17 -11.17
N SER A 93 17.34 17.62 -11.63
CA SER A 93 16.09 17.36 -10.91
C SER A 93 15.81 15.85 -10.84
N ASP A 94 15.43 15.38 -9.65
CA ASP A 94 14.95 14.00 -9.47
C ASP A 94 13.63 13.80 -10.23
N TYR A 95 13.30 12.55 -10.54
CA TYR A 95 12.04 12.24 -11.21
C TYR A 95 10.85 12.48 -10.28
N SER A 96 9.83 13.17 -10.79
CA SER A 96 8.49 13.15 -10.20
C SER A 96 7.66 12.09 -10.91
N VAL A 97 6.84 11.37 -10.15
CA VAL A 97 5.97 10.31 -10.65
C VAL A 97 4.54 10.60 -10.23
N CYS A 98 3.62 10.50 -11.17
CA CYS A 98 2.20 10.41 -10.91
C CYS A 98 1.69 9.06 -11.38
N THR A 99 0.92 8.40 -10.51
CA THR A 99 0.14 7.22 -10.90
C THR A 99 -1.33 7.59 -10.85
N ILE A 100 -2.06 7.22 -11.89
CA ILE A 100 -3.50 7.46 -12.02
C ILE A 100 -4.19 6.12 -11.78
N TRP A 101 -5.11 6.09 -10.83
CA TRP A 101 -5.83 4.89 -10.41
C TRP A 101 -7.33 5.09 -10.57
N GLY A 102 -7.98 4.11 -11.18
CA GLY A 102 -9.43 3.96 -11.15
C GLY A 102 -9.82 3.03 -10.02
N GLU A 103 -10.72 3.48 -9.16
CA GLU A 103 -11.41 2.59 -8.23
C GLU A 103 -12.70 2.11 -8.87
N CYS A 104 -12.85 0.79 -8.89
CA CYS A 104 -13.98 0.05 -9.42
C CYS A 104 -14.57 -0.83 -8.31
N ASP A 105 -15.78 -1.34 -8.50
CA ASP A 105 -16.46 -2.21 -7.53
C ASP A 105 -15.64 -3.46 -7.15
N ASP A 106 -14.79 -3.94 -8.06
CA ASP A 106 -14.00 -5.15 -7.91
C ASP A 106 -12.54 -4.91 -7.52
N GLY A 107 -12.04 -3.67 -7.52
CA GLY A 107 -10.67 -3.35 -7.17
C GLY A 107 -10.15 -2.02 -7.70
N TYR A 108 -8.82 -1.88 -7.74
CA TYR A 108 -8.12 -0.70 -8.20
C TYR A 108 -7.34 -1.00 -9.48
N TYR A 109 -7.50 -0.14 -10.48
CA TYR A 109 -6.95 -0.27 -11.81
C TYR A 109 -5.94 0.84 -12.06
N LEU A 110 -4.69 0.50 -12.36
CA LEU A 110 -3.68 1.47 -12.75
C LEU A 110 -4.00 1.95 -14.17
N ILE A 111 -4.42 3.20 -14.33
CA ILE A 111 -4.83 3.76 -15.63
C ILE A 111 -3.62 4.25 -16.41
N ASP A 112 -2.73 5.00 -15.75
CA ASP A 112 -1.60 5.67 -16.39
C ASP A 112 -0.48 5.93 -15.38
N VAL A 113 0.75 6.06 -15.88
CA VAL A 113 1.94 6.41 -15.11
C VAL A 113 2.70 7.50 -15.84
N ILE A 114 2.68 8.70 -15.26
CA ILE A 114 3.44 9.83 -15.76
C ILE A 114 4.73 9.93 -14.96
N ARG A 115 5.86 9.86 -15.64
CA ARG A 115 7.19 9.97 -15.00
C ARG A 115 8.10 10.86 -15.83
N ASN A 116 8.51 11.97 -15.25
CA ASN A 116 9.53 12.83 -15.86
C ASN A 116 10.24 13.69 -14.80
N ARG A 117 11.22 14.46 -15.24
CA ARG A 117 11.87 15.50 -14.44
C ARG A 117 11.18 16.82 -14.75
N TYR A 118 10.66 17.45 -13.71
CA TYR A 118 9.94 18.71 -13.82
C TYR A 118 10.53 19.74 -12.88
N GLU A 119 10.68 20.96 -13.37
CA GLU A 119 10.88 22.10 -12.48
C GLU A 119 9.56 22.44 -11.78
N TYR A 120 9.64 23.10 -10.62
CA TYR A 120 8.46 23.36 -9.79
C TYR A 120 7.27 24.01 -10.53
N PRO A 121 7.45 25.07 -11.35
CA PRO A 121 6.33 25.67 -12.07
C PRO A 121 5.65 24.70 -13.04
N GLU A 122 6.44 23.86 -13.71
CA GLU A 122 5.95 22.84 -14.64
C GLU A 122 5.21 21.73 -13.90
N LEU A 123 5.76 21.28 -12.77
CA LEU A 123 5.14 20.26 -11.92
C LEU A 123 3.78 20.71 -11.39
N LYS A 124 3.68 21.96 -10.91
CA LYS A 124 2.40 22.51 -10.45
C LYS A 124 1.37 22.55 -11.58
N LYS A 125 1.75 23.00 -12.77
CA LYS A 125 0.87 23.02 -13.93
C LYS A 125 0.42 21.60 -14.29
N LEU A 126 1.35 20.66 -14.30
CA LEU A 126 1.06 19.27 -14.63
C LEU A 126 0.07 18.62 -13.65
N VAL A 127 0.18 18.90 -12.34
CA VAL A 127 -0.79 18.41 -11.35
C VAL A 127 -2.21 18.84 -11.72
N ILE A 128 -2.39 20.10 -12.12
CA ILE A 128 -3.69 20.66 -12.51
C ILE A 128 -4.15 20.05 -13.86
N ASP A 129 -3.28 20.06 -14.87
CA ASP A 129 -3.60 19.55 -16.21
C ASP A 129 -4.00 18.06 -16.16
N VAL A 130 -3.33 17.26 -15.31
CA VAL A 130 -3.65 15.84 -15.13
C VAL A 130 -4.95 15.68 -14.33
N ALA A 131 -5.19 16.50 -13.29
CA ALA A 131 -6.47 16.54 -12.56
C ALA A 131 -7.66 16.77 -13.49
N ASP A 132 -7.56 17.77 -14.36
CA ASP A 132 -8.62 18.12 -15.30
C ASP A 132 -8.77 17.05 -16.39
N LYS A 133 -7.66 16.53 -16.92
CA LYS A 133 -7.66 15.49 -17.97
C LYS A 133 -8.42 14.23 -17.54
N TYR A 134 -8.26 13.83 -16.28
CA TYR A 134 -8.79 12.56 -15.78
C TYR A 134 -10.01 12.72 -14.86
N ASP A 135 -10.51 13.94 -14.67
CA ASP A 135 -11.60 14.27 -13.73
C ASP A 135 -11.32 13.69 -12.32
N ALA A 136 -10.16 14.05 -11.77
CA ALA A 136 -9.68 13.46 -10.53
C ALA A 136 -10.55 13.83 -9.33
N THR A 137 -11.03 12.79 -8.65
CA THR A 137 -11.82 12.90 -7.41
C THR A 137 -10.96 13.00 -6.15
N ALA A 138 -9.68 12.63 -6.25
CA ALA A 138 -8.70 12.75 -5.17
C ALA A 138 -7.29 12.92 -5.74
N ILE A 139 -6.51 13.85 -5.18
CA ILE A 139 -5.12 14.11 -5.55
C ILE A 139 -4.25 13.93 -4.30
N LEU A 140 -3.62 12.77 -4.18
CA LEU A 140 -2.72 12.43 -3.08
C LEU A 140 -1.32 12.98 -3.38
N ILE A 141 -0.78 13.79 -2.47
CA ILE A 141 0.56 14.37 -2.61
C ILE A 141 1.35 14.12 -1.32
N GLU A 142 2.54 13.52 -1.42
CA GLU A 142 3.40 13.37 -0.24
C GLU A 142 3.78 14.75 0.32
N ASP A 143 3.52 14.98 1.61
CA ASP A 143 3.85 16.22 2.33
C ASP A 143 5.34 16.27 2.68
N LYS A 144 6.16 16.27 1.63
CA LYS A 144 7.63 16.43 1.66
C LYS A 144 8.10 17.15 0.41
N ALA A 145 9.31 17.68 0.47
CA ALA A 145 10.01 18.19 -0.70
C ALA A 145 9.18 19.24 -1.47
N SER A 146 9.14 19.13 -2.80
CA SER A 146 8.31 19.98 -3.66
C SER A 146 6.80 19.79 -3.45
N GLY A 147 6.37 18.63 -2.93
CA GLY A 147 4.97 18.36 -2.58
C GLY A 147 4.40 19.33 -1.55
N GLN A 148 5.20 19.77 -0.56
CA GLN A 148 4.74 20.75 0.44
C GLN A 148 4.37 22.08 -0.22
N SER A 149 5.19 22.54 -1.18
CA SER A 149 4.93 23.77 -1.93
C SER A 149 3.69 23.65 -2.81
N ILE A 150 3.50 22.51 -3.48
CA ILE A 150 2.29 22.26 -4.29
C ILE A 150 1.03 22.29 -3.42
N ILE A 151 1.05 21.59 -2.28
CA ILE A 151 -0.07 21.57 -1.33
C ILE A 151 -0.39 23.00 -0.88
N GLN A 152 0.62 23.81 -0.54
CA GLN A 152 0.41 25.18 -0.10
C GLN A 152 -0.15 26.09 -1.21
N ASP A 153 0.38 26.00 -2.43
CA ASP A 153 -0.04 26.81 -3.57
C ASP A 153 -1.48 26.46 -4.00
N LEU A 154 -1.87 25.19 -3.93
CA LEU A 154 -3.15 24.72 -4.44
C LEU A 154 -4.24 24.58 -3.37
N ARG A 155 -3.94 24.83 -2.09
CA ARG A 155 -4.91 24.70 -0.97
C ARG A 155 -6.19 25.54 -1.13
N ASN A 156 -6.13 26.63 -1.89
CA ASN A 156 -7.25 27.56 -2.10
C ASN A 156 -7.99 27.31 -3.42
N THR A 157 -7.62 26.24 -4.13
CA THR A 157 -8.32 25.81 -5.35
C THR A 157 -9.44 24.84 -4.99
N ASN A 158 -10.34 24.56 -5.94
CA ASN A 158 -11.38 23.54 -5.77
C ASN A 158 -10.85 22.11 -6.01
N LEU A 159 -9.54 21.92 -6.19
CA LEU A 159 -8.96 20.61 -6.42
C LEU A 159 -9.02 19.76 -5.14
N PRO A 160 -9.36 18.46 -5.24
CA PRO A 160 -9.51 17.57 -4.08
C PRO A 160 -8.15 17.06 -3.58
N ILE A 161 -7.30 17.97 -3.08
CA ILE A 161 -5.94 17.65 -2.65
C ILE A 161 -5.94 17.05 -1.24
N ILE A 162 -5.23 15.92 -1.10
CA ILE A 162 -5.08 15.18 0.14
C ILE A 162 -3.58 15.04 0.45
N PRO A 163 -3.07 15.80 1.43
CA PRO A 163 -1.68 15.67 1.90
C PRO A 163 -1.43 14.31 2.55
N ILE A 164 -0.39 13.60 2.11
CA ILE A 164 0.02 12.31 2.67
C ILE A 164 1.27 12.49 3.51
N LYS A 165 1.14 12.34 4.83
CA LYS A 165 2.28 12.30 5.75
C LYS A 165 2.82 10.87 5.86
N PRO A 166 4.09 10.63 5.53
CA PRO A 166 4.70 9.31 5.72
C PRO A 166 5.03 9.09 7.20
N ILE A 167 4.17 8.36 7.91
CA ILE A 167 4.31 8.10 9.36
C ILE A 167 5.16 6.85 9.65
N GLN A 168 5.15 5.87 8.74
CA GLN A 168 5.82 4.58 8.89
C GLN A 168 6.92 4.38 7.84
N ASP A 169 7.85 3.49 8.14
CA ASP A 169 8.90 3.07 7.20
C ASP A 169 8.28 2.47 5.92
N LYS A 170 9.05 2.52 4.83
CA LYS A 170 8.57 2.15 3.49
C LYS A 170 8.12 0.68 3.42
N ILE A 171 8.81 -0.21 4.14
CA ILE A 171 8.54 -1.65 4.11
C ILE A 171 7.19 -1.92 4.78
N THR A 172 6.98 -1.38 5.98
CA THR A 172 5.69 -1.53 6.70
C THR A 172 4.53 -0.95 5.91
N ARG A 173 4.71 0.17 5.21
CA ARG A 173 3.68 0.75 4.34
C ARG A 173 3.34 -0.15 3.16
N PHE A 174 4.36 -0.68 2.49
CA PHE A 174 4.17 -1.57 1.34
C PHE A 174 3.51 -2.89 1.74
N ALA A 175 3.88 -3.45 2.89
CA ALA A 175 3.28 -4.65 3.47
C ALA A 175 1.77 -4.55 3.73
N ARG A 176 1.22 -3.33 3.87
CA ARG A 176 -0.24 -3.13 3.98
C ARG A 176 -0.95 -3.19 2.64
N ILE A 177 -0.23 -2.92 1.55
CA ILE A 177 -0.77 -2.95 0.19
C ILE A 177 -0.68 -4.35 -0.41
N THR A 178 0.24 -5.20 0.08
CA THR A 178 0.39 -6.58 -0.43
C THR A 178 -0.87 -7.41 -0.28
N SER A 179 -1.70 -7.19 0.75
CA SER A 179 -2.99 -7.87 0.92
C SER A 179 -3.95 -7.59 -0.25
N PHE A 180 -3.93 -6.39 -0.83
CA PHE A 180 -4.72 -6.07 -2.03
C PHE A 180 -4.21 -6.81 -3.27
N PHE A 181 -2.89 -6.95 -3.42
CA PHE A 181 -2.33 -7.78 -4.50
C PHE A 181 -2.69 -9.26 -4.31
N GLU A 182 -2.49 -9.78 -3.11
CA GLU A 182 -2.77 -11.17 -2.74
C GLU A 182 -4.25 -11.53 -2.96
N SER A 183 -5.17 -10.64 -2.59
CA SER A 183 -6.61 -10.79 -2.83
C SER A 183 -7.05 -10.54 -4.28
N GLY A 184 -6.12 -10.21 -5.19
CA GLY A 184 -6.41 -9.97 -6.60
C GLY A 184 -7.20 -8.70 -6.87
N LYS A 185 -7.06 -7.68 -6.01
CA LYS A 185 -7.77 -6.40 -6.07
C LYS A 185 -6.98 -5.29 -6.78
N ILE A 186 -5.76 -5.56 -7.25
CA ILE A 186 -4.94 -4.60 -7.99
C ILE A 186 -4.76 -5.10 -9.43
N PHE A 187 -5.13 -4.25 -10.39
CA PHE A 187 -5.06 -4.54 -11.82
C PHE A 187 -4.14 -3.55 -12.53
N ILE A 188 -3.26 -4.09 -13.38
CA ILE A 188 -2.28 -3.33 -14.17
C ILE A 188 -2.62 -3.52 -15.66
N PRO A 189 -2.51 -2.51 -16.52
CA PRO A 189 -2.85 -2.69 -17.91
C PRO A 189 -1.81 -3.60 -18.56
N ARG A 190 -2.27 -4.51 -19.43
CA ARG A 190 -1.37 -5.45 -20.11
C ARG A 190 -0.35 -4.73 -21.00
N LYS A 191 -0.67 -3.51 -21.42
CA LYS A 191 0.19 -2.61 -22.19
C LYS A 191 0.08 -1.21 -21.60
N LEU A 192 1.22 -0.66 -21.16
CA LEU A 192 1.41 0.76 -20.81
C LEU A 192 2.07 1.47 -21.99
#